data_AF-A0A562J0E7-F1
#
_entry.id   AF-A0A562J0E7-F1
#
_cell.length_a   1.000
_cell.length_b   1.000
_cell.length_c   1.000
_cell.angle_alpha   90.00
_cell.angle_beta   90.00
_cell.angle_gamma   90.00
#
_symmetry.space_group_name_H-M   'P 1'
#
loop_
_entity.id
_entity.type
_entity.pdbx_description
1 polymer ?
#
loop_
_entity_poly.entity_id
_entity_poly.type
_entity_poly.pdbx_seq_one_letter_code
_entity_poly.pdbx_strand_id
1 'polypeptide(L)'
;MSRLRELLVDLESIAPVFSTTPLTSEQTEHLKRVAQIADSYMGTLTTGVSAIGWCMAAAADNKDFGLDADELVSLSWLRWLLQELGSLTMVMNDLSRGAEDRLSLAKKGAAQ
;
A
#
# COMPACT_ATOMS: atom_id res chain seq x y z
N MET A 1 -3.23 -2.30 13.20
CA MET A 1 -2.36 -1.16 13.59
C MET A 1 -0.90 -1.56 13.95
N SER A 2 -0.56 -2.75 14.49
CA SER A 2 0.84 -3.05 14.89
C SER A 2 1.79 -3.33 13.71
N ARG A 3 1.41 -4.22 12.79
CA ARG A 3 2.25 -4.60 11.61
C ARG A 3 2.55 -3.45 10.65
N LEU A 4 1.70 -2.43 10.70
CA LEU A 4 1.75 -1.23 9.88
C LEU A 4 2.89 -0.30 10.34
N ARG A 5 3.08 -0.18 11.66
CA ARG A 5 4.24 0.52 12.23
C ARG A 5 5.52 -0.27 12.01
N GLU A 6 5.47 -1.60 12.09
CA GLU A 6 6.66 -2.43 11.90
C GLU A 6 7.33 -2.17 10.54
N LEU A 7 6.56 -2.14 9.44
CA LEU A 7 7.10 -1.85 8.11
C LEU A 7 7.68 -0.44 7.96
N LEU A 8 7.06 0.57 8.60
CA LEU A 8 7.57 1.94 8.59
C LEU A 8 8.83 2.07 9.48
N VAL A 9 8.89 1.33 10.59
CA VAL A 9 10.05 1.23 11.46
C VAL A 9 11.22 0.56 10.73
N ASP A 10 10.96 -0.43 9.86
CA ASP A 10 11.99 -1.04 9.03
C ASP A 10 12.64 -0.03 8.07
N LEU A 11 11.87 0.87 7.45
CA LEU A 11 12.44 1.96 6.64
C LEU A 11 13.31 2.91 7.47
N GLU A 12 12.88 3.26 8.68
CA GLU A 12 13.65 4.09 9.61
C GLU A 12 14.98 3.44 10.00
N SER A 13 14.99 2.11 10.17
CA SER A 13 16.18 1.31 10.43
C SER A 13 17.11 1.21 9.22
N ILE A 14 16.56 1.11 8.01
CA ILE A 14 17.35 0.99 6.78
C ILE A 14 18.04 2.32 6.44
N ALA A 15 17.30 3.42 6.52
CA ALA A 15 17.77 4.76 6.20
C ALA A 15 16.97 5.80 6.99
N PRO A 16 17.52 6.41 8.04
CA PRO A 16 16.83 7.46 8.78
C PRO A 16 16.58 8.68 7.88
N VAL A 17 15.42 9.31 8.00
CA VAL A 17 15.04 10.49 7.18
C VAL A 17 16.04 11.65 7.34
N PHE A 18 16.74 11.72 8.47
CA PHE A 18 17.63 12.82 8.84
C PHE A 18 19.12 12.44 8.88
N SER A 19 19.54 11.33 8.27
CA SER A 19 20.98 11.02 8.25
C SER A 19 21.72 11.89 7.25
N THR A 20 22.73 12.64 7.71
CA THR A 20 23.68 13.37 6.85
C THR A 20 24.68 12.45 6.15
N THR A 21 24.69 11.16 6.51
CA THR A 21 25.57 10.15 5.93
C THR A 21 25.06 9.71 4.55
N PRO A 22 25.92 9.64 3.53
CA PRO A 22 25.55 9.06 2.24
C PRO A 22 25.08 7.62 2.41
N LEU A 23 24.02 7.24 1.68
CA LEU A 23 23.55 5.85 1.67
C LEU A 23 24.60 4.94 1.04
N THR A 24 24.78 3.75 1.60
CA THR A 24 25.55 2.69 0.93
C THR A 24 24.83 2.20 -0.33
N SER A 25 25.56 1.55 -1.23
CA SER A 25 24.97 0.92 -2.41
C SER A 25 23.90 -0.12 -2.04
N GLU A 26 24.14 -0.87 -0.97
CA GLU A 26 23.20 -1.87 -0.44
C GLU A 26 21.91 -1.21 0.08
N GLN A 27 22.02 -0.16 0.89
CA GLN A 27 20.84 0.59 1.37
C GLN A 27 20.06 1.21 0.21
N THR A 28 20.76 1.76 -0.79
CA THR A 28 20.14 2.33 -1.99
C THR A 28 19.37 1.28 -2.77
N GLU A 29 19.96 0.10 -2.98
CA GLU A 29 19.31 -1.00 -3.70
C GLU A 29 18.12 -1.56 -2.93
N HIS A 30 18.24 -1.67 -1.60
CA HIS A 30 17.16 -2.11 -0.74
C HIS A 30 15.96 -1.14 -0.82
N LEU A 31 16.18 0.17 -0.67
CA LEU A 31 15.11 1.16 -0.79
C LEU A 31 14.44 1.14 -2.17
N LYS A 32 15.20 0.96 -3.26
CA LYS A 32 14.63 0.79 -4.60
C LYS A 32 13.73 -0.44 -4.70
N ARG A 33 14.17 -1.57 -4.14
CA ARG A 33 13.36 -2.80 -4.10
C ARG A 33 12.08 -2.60 -3.30
N VAL A 34 12.17 -1.94 -2.14
CA VAL A 34 10.99 -1.63 -1.32
C VAL A 34 9.99 -0.77 -2.09
N ALA A 35 10.44 0.33 -2.71
CA ALA A 35 9.57 1.20 -3.51
C ALA A 35 8.88 0.44 -4.65
N GLN A 36 9.65 -0.35 -5.42
CA GLN A 36 9.11 -1.14 -6.53
C GLN A 36 8.08 -2.19 -6.08
N ILE A 37 8.38 -2.91 -5.01
CA ILE A 37 7.50 -3.95 -4.48
C ILE A 37 6.22 -3.32 -3.93
N ALA A 38 6.33 -2.23 -3.18
CA ALA A 38 5.18 -1.50 -2.62
C ALA A 38 4.25 -0.99 -3.73
N ASP A 39 4.82 -0.39 -4.79
CA ASP A 39 4.06 0.09 -5.95
C ASP A 39 3.38 -1.07 -6.71
N SER A 40 4.08 -2.18 -6.93
CA SER A 40 3.51 -3.39 -7.56
C SER A 40 2.35 -3.99 -6.76
N TYR A 41 2.46 -4.05 -5.44
CA TYR A 41 1.38 -4.53 -4.59
C TYR A 41 0.20 -3.56 -4.57
N MET A 42 0.44 -2.26 -4.58
CA MET A 42 -0.61 -1.25 -4.68
C MET A 42 -1.43 -1.40 -5.97
N GLY A 43 -0.77 -1.62 -7.11
CA GLY A 43 -1.45 -1.90 -8.38
C GLY A 43 -2.30 -3.17 -8.33
N THR A 44 -1.77 -4.24 -7.72
CA THR A 44 -2.49 -5.52 -7.55
C THR A 44 -3.71 -5.36 -6.63
N LEU A 45 -3.55 -4.66 -5.50
CA LEU A 45 -4.62 -4.41 -4.53
C LEU A 45 -5.74 -3.56 -5.15
N THR A 46 -5.38 -2.51 -5.90
CA THR A 46 -6.33 -1.64 -6.59
C THR A 46 -7.16 -2.44 -7.59
N THR A 47 -6.49 -3.28 -8.39
CA THR A 47 -7.16 -4.17 -9.36
C THR A 47 -8.12 -5.14 -8.65
N GLY A 48 -7.70 -5.73 -7.52
CA GLY A 48 -8.54 -6.62 -6.73
C GLY A 48 -9.77 -5.93 -6.14
N VAL A 49 -9.60 -4.72 -5.58
CA VAL A 49 -10.72 -3.92 -5.06
C VAL A 49 -11.70 -3.55 -6.18
N SER A 50 -11.20 -3.16 -7.36
CA SER A 50 -12.05 -2.90 -8.53
C SER A 50 -12.82 -4.15 -8.96
N ALA A 51 -12.18 -5.32 -9.01
CA ALA A 51 -12.85 -6.58 -9.36
C ALA A 51 -13.97 -6.94 -8.37
N ILE A 52 -13.75 -6.73 -7.07
CA ILE A 52 -14.80 -6.89 -6.04
C ILE A 52 -15.98 -5.95 -6.32
N GLY A 53 -15.70 -4.68 -6.61
CA GLY A 53 -16.72 -3.70 -6.97
C GLY A 53 -17.54 -4.11 -8.21
N TRP A 54 -16.88 -4.62 -9.25
CA TRP A 54 -17.54 -5.17 -10.44
C TRP A 54 -18.44 -6.36 -10.12
N CYS A 55 -17.96 -7.31 -9.31
CA CYS A 55 -18.76 -8.45 -8.87
C CYS A 55 -19.99 -8.02 -8.08
N MET A 56 -19.85 -7.02 -7.18
CA MET A 56 -20.98 -6.47 -6.42
C MET A 56 -22.01 -5.79 -7.34
N ALA A 57 -21.55 -4.98 -8.30
CA ALA A 57 -22.43 -4.31 -9.24
C ALA A 57 -23.17 -5.31 -10.14
N ALA A 58 -22.47 -6.33 -10.65
CA ALA A 58 -23.06 -7.41 -11.44
C ALA A 58 -24.07 -8.24 -10.63
N ALA A 59 -23.78 -8.51 -9.35
CA ALA A 59 -24.70 -9.20 -8.45
C ALA A 59 -25.95 -8.34 -8.17
N ALA A 60 -25.81 -7.03 -7.99
CA ALA A 60 -26.96 -6.14 -7.76
C ALA A 60 -27.87 -6.00 -9.01
N ASP A 61 -27.31 -6.08 -10.22
CA ASP A 61 -28.06 -5.98 -11.48
C ASP A 61 -28.73 -7.31 -11.90
N ASN A 62 -28.42 -8.42 -11.21
CA ASN A 62 -29.02 -9.72 -11.48
C ASN A 62 -30.43 -9.80 -10.88
N LYS A 63 -31.47 -9.86 -11.70
CA LYS A 63 -32.87 -9.87 -11.24
C LYS A 63 -33.36 -11.21 -10.68
N ASP A 64 -32.67 -12.31 -10.97
CA ASP A 64 -33.09 -13.67 -10.58
C ASP A 64 -32.38 -14.16 -9.30
N PHE A 65 -31.17 -13.66 -9.02
CA PHE A 65 -30.33 -14.03 -7.87
C PHE A 65 -29.60 -12.82 -7.26
N GLY A 66 -30.18 -11.63 -7.39
CA GLY A 66 -29.52 -10.40 -6.99
C GLY A 66 -29.34 -10.27 -5.49
N LEU A 67 -28.22 -9.66 -5.08
CA LEU A 67 -28.04 -9.26 -3.69
C LEU A 67 -28.97 -8.07 -3.40
N ASP A 68 -29.94 -8.29 -2.51
CA ASP A 68 -30.70 -7.21 -1.89
C ASP A 68 -29.72 -6.27 -1.14
N ALA A 69 -30.01 -4.96 -1.13
CA ALA A 69 -29.28 -3.98 -0.34
C ALA A 69 -29.17 -4.38 1.14
N ASP A 70 -30.22 -4.99 1.72
CA ASP A 70 -30.19 -5.46 3.10
C ASP A 70 -29.25 -6.66 3.29
N GLU A 71 -29.18 -7.57 2.31
CA GLU A 71 -28.19 -8.66 2.32
C GLU A 71 -26.77 -8.09 2.21
N LEU A 72 -26.53 -7.14 1.30
CA LEU A 72 -25.25 -6.45 1.14
C LEU A 72 -24.79 -5.72 2.42
N VAL A 73 -25.71 -5.06 3.11
CA VAL A 73 -25.46 -4.39 4.40
C VAL A 73 -25.19 -5.40 5.52
N SER A 74 -25.80 -6.60 5.46
CA SER A 74 -25.57 -7.67 6.42
C SER A 74 -24.19 -8.34 6.28
N LEU A 75 -23.55 -8.23 5.11
CA LEU A 75 -22.19 -8.73 4.83
C LEU A 75 -21.11 -7.86 5.52
N SER A 76 -21.11 -7.88 6.84
CA SER A 76 -20.11 -7.26 7.71
C SER A 76 -18.66 -7.63 7.33
N TRP A 77 -18.44 -8.83 6.77
CA TRP A 77 -17.14 -9.27 6.26
C TRP A 77 -16.66 -8.45 5.06
N LEU A 78 -17.56 -8.02 4.16
CA LEU A 78 -17.22 -7.26 2.97
C LEU A 78 -16.82 -5.84 3.33
N ARG A 79 -17.54 -5.23 4.29
CA ARG A 79 -17.17 -3.94 4.86
C ARG A 79 -15.79 -3.99 5.52
N TRP A 80 -15.55 -5.00 6.35
CA TRP A 80 -14.24 -5.20 6.98
C TRP A 80 -13.15 -5.40 5.93
N LEU A 81 -13.37 -6.26 4.93
CA LEU A 81 -12.41 -6.52 3.86
C LEU A 81 -12.05 -5.25 3.08
N LEU A 82 -13.04 -4.46 2.66
CA LEU A 82 -12.80 -3.21 1.93
C LEU A 82 -12.04 -2.19 2.79
N GLN A 83 -12.33 -2.13 4.09
CA GLN A 83 -11.62 -1.25 5.03
C GLN A 83 -10.16 -1.69 5.23
N GLU A 84 -9.90 -2.99 5.39
CA GLU A 84 -8.53 -3.52 5.52
C GLU A 84 -7.73 -3.34 4.21
N LEU A 85 -8.36 -3.56 3.05
CA LEU A 85 -7.72 -3.34 1.75
C LEU A 85 -7.38 -1.86 1.52
N GLY A 86 -8.30 -0.95 1.88
CA GLY A 86 -8.04 0.49 1.83
C GLY A 86 -6.89 0.89 2.77
N SER A 87 -6.92 0.38 4.00
CA SER A 87 -5.86 0.61 4.98
C SER A 87 -4.51 0.11 4.47
N LEU A 88 -4.46 -1.12 3.93
CA LEU A 88 -3.26 -1.74 3.34
C LEU A 88 -2.71 -0.94 2.16
N THR A 89 -3.59 -0.43 1.30
CA THR A 89 -3.22 0.40 0.14
C THR A 89 -2.54 1.69 0.59
N MET A 90 -3.04 2.35 1.64
CA MET A 90 -2.39 3.53 2.21
C MET A 90 -0.98 3.20 2.74
N VAL A 91 -0.79 2.05 3.39
CA VAL A 91 0.53 1.61 3.87
C VAL A 91 1.52 1.47 2.73
N MET A 92 1.11 0.81 1.65
CA MET A 92 1.99 0.55 0.52
C MET A 92 2.38 1.87 -0.16
N ASN A 93 1.46 2.82 -0.27
CA ASN A 93 1.76 4.17 -0.74
C ASN A 93 2.74 4.91 0.19
N ASP A 94 2.52 4.88 1.50
CA ASP A 94 3.40 5.54 2.47
C ASP A 94 4.80 4.90 2.49
N LEU A 95 4.89 3.58 2.35
CA LEU A 95 6.13 2.83 2.26
C LEU A 95 6.89 3.18 0.97
N SER A 96 6.20 3.23 -0.16
CA SER A 96 6.78 3.61 -1.45
C SER A 96 7.34 5.03 -1.40
N ARG A 97 6.50 6.00 -1.00
CA ARG A 97 6.91 7.41 -0.85
C ARG A 97 8.05 7.57 0.14
N GLY A 98 7.97 6.90 1.29
CA GLY A 98 9.02 6.96 2.31
C GLY A 98 10.37 6.47 1.80
N ALA A 99 10.39 5.44 0.96
CA ALA A 99 11.62 4.95 0.33
C ALA A 99 12.13 5.91 -0.77
N GLU A 100 11.24 6.44 -1.60
CA GLU A 100 11.57 7.41 -2.65
C GLU A 100 12.13 8.72 -2.10
N ASP A 101 11.54 9.25 -1.03
CA ASP A 101 11.99 10.47 -0.38
C ASP A 101 13.42 10.32 0.15
N ARG A 102 13.72 9.18 0.80
CA ARG A 102 15.08 8.86 1.28
C ARG A 102 16.08 8.76 0.13
N LEU A 103 15.69 8.13 -0.99
CA LEU A 103 16.51 8.08 -2.21
C LEU A 103 16.75 9.48 -2.82
N SER A 104 15.74 10.34 -2.81
CA SER A 104 15.80 11.71 -3.32
C SER A 104 16.73 12.58 -2.47
N LEU A 105 16.60 12.49 -1.14
CA LEU A 105 17.46 13.21 -0.20
C LEU A 105 18.93 12.78 -0.32
N ALA A 106 19.20 11.48 -0.45
CA ALA A 106 20.56 10.98 -0.65
C ALA A 106 21.21 11.51 -1.95
N LYS A 107 20.43 11.64 -3.04
CA LYS A 107 20.92 12.24 -4.30
C LYS A 107 21.24 13.74 -4.14
N LYS A 108 20.44 14.47 -3.37
CA LYS A 108 20.66 15.91 -3.10
C LYS A 108 21.87 16.15 -2.20
N GLY A 109 22.09 15.29 -1.20
CA GLY A 109 23.26 15.37 -0.30
C GLY A 109 24.58 15.01 -0.98
N ALA A 110 24.57 14.20 -2.04
CA ALA A 110 25.77 13.84 -2.80
C ALA A 110 26.20 14.89 -3.85
N ALA A 111 25.39 15.93 -4.07
CA ALA A 111 25.65 16.99 -5.07
C ALA A 111 26.16 18.30 -4.44
N GLN A 112 26.37 18.33 -3.13
CA GLN A 112 26.99 19.41 -2.36
C GLN A 112 28.42 19.04 -1.98
#